data_AF-A0A2J7R3L4-F1
#
_entry.id   AF-A0A2J7R3L4-F1
#
_cell.length_a   1.000
_cell.length_b   1.000
_cell.length_c   1.000
_cell.angle_alpha   90.00
_cell.angle_beta   90.00
_cell.angle_gamma   90.00
#
_symmetry.space_group_name_H-M   'P 1'
#
loop_
_entity.id
_entity.type
_entity.pdbx_description
1 polymer ?
#
loop_
_entity_poly.entity_id
_entity_poly.type
_entity_poly.pdbx_seq_one_letter_code
_entity_poly.pdbx_strand_id
1 'polypeptide(L)'
;MTMSCILALEENPEDVYLETTSVLLKLVDNVIKNPSNPKYRSIKLGSPTVSNKLIPVVGAMECLFEMGFQEGEDSLVLPGNVSLENLKHIRDEISTRRSTYKKIPATSSAPSDVSPSSSATSTSNPIVQKKITRPKKTFLERVASHSRAVLRYEEKELQSKALALIPLKDFQIAAENNMRKLQKSIKSGLTSEKEVDIQELILMELLSWFKNSFFCWVASPQCVSCKGTTKFIGHDYSYAAEGEVYRTEVSLFLFSNCGLLGGDTVSPCMWIPIFSRNTLPASSKLMYEE
;
A
#
# COMPACT_ATOMS: atom_id res chain seq x y z
N MET A 1 15.00 -3.64 -20.47
CA MET A 1 15.56 -3.09 -19.23
C MET A 1 14.49 -2.23 -18.59
N THR A 2 14.01 -2.63 -17.43
CA THR A 2 12.97 -1.90 -16.69
C THR A 2 13.58 -0.62 -16.10
N MET A 3 13.14 0.55 -16.57
CA MET A 3 13.57 1.88 -16.13
C MET A 3 13.05 2.21 -14.71
N SER A 4 13.47 1.39 -13.73
CA SER A 4 12.97 1.43 -12.36
C SER A 4 13.31 2.74 -11.64
N CYS A 5 14.45 3.36 -11.97
CA CYS A 5 14.88 4.63 -11.40
C CYS A 5 13.96 5.81 -11.80
N ILE A 6 13.46 5.82 -13.04
CA ILE A 6 12.58 6.89 -13.54
C ILE A 6 11.18 6.77 -12.92
N LEU A 7 10.69 5.55 -12.73
CA LEU A 7 9.45 5.31 -12.00
C LEU A 7 9.57 5.76 -10.54
N ALA A 8 10.71 5.48 -9.90
CA ALA A 8 10.99 5.95 -8.53
C ALA A 8 11.04 7.49 -8.44
N LEU A 9 11.59 8.18 -9.47
CA LEU A 9 11.55 9.64 -9.53
C LEU A 9 10.11 10.18 -9.53
N GLU A 10 9.19 9.55 -10.28
CA GLU A 10 7.78 9.95 -10.38
C GLU A 10 6.98 9.72 -9.09
N GLU A 11 7.50 8.95 -8.13
CA GLU A 11 6.86 8.76 -6.81
C GLU A 11 7.05 9.96 -5.87
N ASN A 12 7.98 10.87 -6.19
CA ASN A 12 8.22 12.07 -5.39
C ASN A 12 7.12 13.13 -5.65
N PRO A 13 6.89 14.07 -4.71
CA PRO A 13 5.98 15.19 -4.92
C PRO A 13 6.28 15.93 -6.22
N GLU A 14 5.24 16.48 -6.87
CA GLU A 14 5.35 17.04 -8.23
C GLU A 14 6.42 18.13 -8.33
N ASP A 15 6.46 19.05 -7.37
CA ASP A 15 7.46 20.11 -7.28
C ASP A 15 8.88 19.55 -7.12
N VAL A 16 9.04 18.53 -6.28
CA VAL A 16 10.32 17.82 -6.07
C VAL A 16 10.76 17.07 -7.32
N TYR A 17 9.84 16.35 -7.98
CA TYR A 17 10.10 15.66 -9.24
C TYR A 17 10.53 16.65 -10.33
N LEU A 18 9.80 17.76 -10.49
CA LEU A 18 10.09 18.78 -11.48
C LEU A 18 11.37 19.54 -11.16
N GLU A 19 11.74 19.72 -9.90
CA GLU A 19 13.01 20.33 -9.55
C GLU A 19 14.17 19.36 -9.82
N THR A 20 14.08 18.13 -9.32
CA THR A 20 15.13 17.10 -9.42
C THR A 20 15.42 16.73 -10.86
N THR A 21 14.39 16.44 -11.65
CA THR A 21 14.58 16.11 -13.08
C THR A 21 15.11 17.31 -13.87
N SER A 22 14.85 18.55 -13.44
CA SER A 22 15.51 19.71 -14.06
C SER A 22 17.01 19.73 -13.80
N VAL A 23 17.45 19.31 -12.62
CA VAL A 23 18.88 19.26 -12.29
C VAL A 23 19.55 18.09 -13.00
N LEU A 24 18.94 16.90 -12.98
CA LEU A 24 19.44 15.72 -13.70
C LEU A 24 19.63 16.01 -15.19
N LEU A 25 18.60 16.58 -15.85
CA LEU A 25 18.70 16.94 -17.27
C LEU A 25 19.83 17.95 -17.53
N LYS A 26 20.03 18.95 -16.67
CA LYS A 26 21.13 19.92 -16.81
C LYS A 26 22.51 19.26 -16.68
N LEU A 27 22.70 18.38 -15.70
CA LEU A 27 23.96 17.67 -15.49
C LEU A 27 24.27 16.78 -16.71
N VAL A 28 23.29 16.04 -17.17
CA VAL A 28 23.43 15.09 -18.28
C VAL A 28 23.59 15.81 -19.62
N ASP A 29 22.82 16.86 -19.89
CA ASP A 29 22.97 17.67 -21.10
C ASP A 29 24.37 18.31 -21.20
N ASN A 30 24.97 18.70 -20.08
CA ASN A 30 26.33 19.24 -20.06
C ASN A 30 27.36 18.18 -20.48
N VAL A 31 27.19 16.93 -20.06
CA VAL A 31 28.02 15.79 -20.49
C VAL A 31 27.81 15.50 -21.98
N ILE A 32 26.56 15.44 -22.46
CA ILE A 32 26.26 15.16 -23.87
C ILE A 32 26.84 16.25 -24.78
N LYS A 33 26.71 17.52 -24.39
CA LYS A 33 27.21 18.66 -25.17
C LYS A 33 28.74 18.75 -25.17
N ASN A 34 29.39 18.31 -24.09
CA ASN A 34 30.84 18.44 -23.91
C ASN A 34 31.44 17.11 -23.42
N PRO A 35 31.41 16.05 -24.25
CA PRO A 35 31.70 14.69 -23.80
C PRO A 35 33.15 14.49 -23.38
N SER A 36 34.11 15.30 -23.82
CA SER A 36 35.52 15.16 -23.42
C SER A 36 35.90 16.02 -22.22
N ASN A 37 34.98 16.82 -21.69
CA ASN A 37 35.30 17.75 -20.60
C ASN A 37 35.17 17.06 -19.23
N PRO A 38 36.26 16.89 -18.47
CA PRO A 38 36.24 16.17 -17.19
C PRO A 38 35.39 16.88 -16.13
N LYS A 39 35.22 18.20 -16.22
CA LYS A 39 34.41 18.98 -15.28
C LYS A 39 32.95 18.53 -15.27
N TYR A 40 32.37 18.20 -16.42
CA TYR A 40 30.97 17.79 -16.52
C TYR A 40 30.79 16.30 -16.23
N ARG A 41 31.86 15.51 -16.31
CA ARG A 41 31.88 14.10 -15.94
C ARG A 41 32.05 13.86 -14.44
N SER A 42 32.12 14.91 -13.62
CA SER A 42 32.23 14.79 -12.17
C SER A 42 31.14 15.61 -11.48
N ILE A 43 30.45 14.99 -10.52
CA ILE A 43 29.39 15.59 -9.72
C ILE A 43 29.81 15.53 -8.26
N LYS A 44 30.00 16.68 -7.60
CA LYS A 44 30.38 16.74 -6.19
C LYS A 44 29.16 16.54 -5.28
N LEU A 45 29.22 15.55 -4.40
CA LEU A 45 28.12 15.20 -3.50
C LEU A 45 27.84 16.30 -2.47
N GLY A 46 28.88 16.98 -1.98
CA GLY A 46 28.77 18.10 -1.05
C GLY A 46 28.27 19.43 -1.65
N SER A 47 27.97 19.48 -2.95
CA SER A 47 27.44 20.72 -3.55
C SER A 47 25.99 20.95 -3.09
N PRO A 48 25.56 22.18 -2.74
CA PRO A 48 24.23 22.42 -2.18
C PRO A 48 23.08 21.97 -3.09
N THR A 49 23.29 22.00 -4.41
CA THR A 49 22.29 21.51 -5.37
C THR A 49 22.18 20.00 -5.34
N VAL A 50 23.30 19.27 -5.20
CA VAL A 50 23.28 17.81 -5.16
C VAL A 50 22.81 17.33 -3.79
N SER A 51 23.34 17.89 -2.70
CA SER A 51 23.02 17.50 -1.32
C SER A 51 21.56 17.72 -0.96
N ASN A 52 20.94 18.79 -1.46
CA ASN A 52 19.57 19.15 -1.07
C ASN A 52 18.52 18.69 -2.07
N LYS A 53 18.89 18.51 -3.36
CA LYS A 53 17.92 18.28 -4.43
C LYS A 53 18.09 16.96 -5.18
N LEU A 54 19.21 16.24 -5.01
CA LEU A 54 19.41 14.94 -5.64
C LEU A 54 19.50 13.83 -4.61
N ILE A 55 20.38 13.96 -3.61
CA ILE A 55 20.61 12.92 -2.60
C ILE A 55 19.33 12.56 -1.82
N PRO A 56 18.48 13.50 -1.39
CA PRO A 56 17.27 13.18 -0.62
C PRO A 56 16.13 12.59 -1.47
N VAL A 57 16.28 12.60 -2.80
CA VAL A 57 15.20 12.30 -3.74
C VAL A 57 15.32 10.87 -4.23
N VAL A 58 14.28 10.07 -3.97
CA VAL A 58 14.25 8.65 -4.30
C VAL A 58 14.33 8.47 -5.82
N GLY A 59 15.23 7.61 -6.29
CA GLY A 59 15.45 7.33 -7.71
C GLY A 59 16.48 8.22 -8.40
N ALA A 60 16.87 9.37 -7.80
CA ALA A 60 17.76 10.32 -8.45
C ALA A 60 19.22 9.82 -8.54
N MET A 61 19.72 9.17 -7.50
CA MET A 61 21.07 8.59 -7.48
C MET A 61 21.13 7.33 -8.34
N GLU A 62 20.08 6.51 -8.30
CA GLU A 62 19.91 5.32 -9.12
C GLU A 62 19.91 5.67 -10.61
N CYS A 63 19.25 6.78 -11.00
CA CYS A 63 19.33 7.31 -12.36
C CYS A 63 20.78 7.62 -12.76
N LEU A 64 21.57 8.27 -11.88
CA LEU A 64 22.96 8.58 -12.18
C LEU A 64 23.81 7.31 -12.33
N PHE A 65 23.62 6.31 -11.48
CA PHE A 65 24.32 5.03 -11.60
C PHE A 65 23.94 4.27 -12.88
N GLU A 66 22.66 4.25 -13.24
CA GLU A 66 22.19 3.58 -14.46
C GLU A 66 22.62 4.32 -15.74
N MET A 67 22.81 5.65 -15.66
CA MET A 67 23.48 6.45 -16.70
C MET A 67 24.97 6.17 -16.81
N GLY A 68 25.56 5.44 -15.86
CA GLY A 68 26.96 5.01 -15.87
C GLY A 68 27.91 5.83 -14.99
N PHE A 69 27.39 6.74 -14.16
CA PHE A 69 28.21 7.37 -13.12
C PHE A 69 28.61 6.32 -12.07
N GLN A 70 29.79 6.49 -11.49
CA GLN A 70 30.35 5.59 -10.48
C GLN A 70 30.70 6.38 -9.22
N GLU A 71 30.67 5.71 -8.08
CA GLU A 71 31.00 6.28 -6.79
C GLU A 71 32.53 6.47 -6.63
N GLY A 72 32.94 7.68 -6.29
CA GLY A 72 34.26 8.00 -5.75
C GLY A 72 34.13 8.52 -4.31
N GLU A 73 35.21 9.02 -3.71
CA GLU A 73 35.22 9.41 -2.28
C GLU A 73 34.15 10.46 -1.91
N ASP A 74 34.13 11.62 -2.58
CA ASP A 74 33.16 12.71 -2.33
C ASP A 74 32.45 13.17 -3.61
N SER A 75 32.50 12.36 -4.67
CA SER A 75 31.95 12.71 -5.98
C SER A 75 31.53 11.48 -6.77
N LEU A 76 30.55 11.68 -7.65
CA LEU A 76 30.25 10.74 -8.72
C LEU A 76 31.06 11.09 -9.97
N VAL A 77 31.64 10.08 -10.60
CA VAL A 77 32.46 10.25 -11.81
C VAL A 77 31.92 9.38 -12.93
N LEU A 78 31.80 9.94 -14.15
CA LEU A 78 31.46 9.21 -15.36
C LEU A 78 32.76 8.84 -16.12
N PRO A 79 33.20 7.57 -16.09
CA PRO A 79 34.47 7.17 -16.70
C PRO A 79 34.51 7.42 -18.21
N GLY A 80 35.71 7.70 -18.73
CA GLY A 80 35.94 7.98 -20.16
C GLY A 80 35.59 6.82 -21.10
N ASN A 81 35.60 5.59 -20.60
CA ASN A 81 35.34 4.35 -21.33
C ASN A 81 33.85 3.95 -21.39
N VAL A 82 32.95 4.69 -20.75
CA VAL A 82 31.52 4.36 -20.73
C VAL A 82 30.81 4.94 -21.96
N SER A 83 30.03 4.09 -22.65
CA SER A 83 29.17 4.51 -23.76
C SER A 83 28.11 5.50 -23.27
N LEU A 84 27.91 6.59 -24.01
CA LEU A 84 26.88 7.59 -23.71
C LEU A 84 25.46 7.16 -24.13
N GLU A 85 25.29 5.92 -24.62
CA GLU A 85 24.02 5.40 -25.12
C GLU A 85 22.95 5.28 -24.02
N ASN A 86 23.29 4.65 -22.89
CA ASN A 86 22.39 4.54 -21.73
C ASN A 86 22.07 5.92 -21.15
N LEU A 87 23.09 6.80 -21.08
CA LEU A 87 22.94 8.18 -20.60
C LEU A 87 21.97 8.99 -21.47
N LYS A 88 22.04 8.86 -22.80
CA LYS A 88 21.09 9.48 -23.73
C LYS A 88 19.68 8.89 -23.60
N HIS A 89 19.57 7.56 -23.52
CA HIS A 89 18.30 6.86 -23.39
C HIS A 89 17.53 7.30 -22.13
N ILE A 90 18.18 7.28 -20.97
CA ILE A 90 17.56 7.68 -19.70
C ILE A 90 17.20 9.18 -19.72
N ARG A 91 18.05 10.02 -20.32
CA ARG A 91 17.79 11.46 -20.49
C ARG A 91 16.55 11.73 -21.32
N ASP A 92 16.39 11.05 -22.46
CA ASP A 92 15.26 11.25 -23.36
C ASP A 92 13.95 10.77 -22.73
N GLU A 93 13.98 9.68 -21.97
CA GLU A 93 12.84 9.17 -21.22
C GLU A 93 12.41 10.14 -20.11
N ILE A 94 13.36 10.66 -19.31
CA ILE A 94 13.08 11.71 -18.31
C ILE A 94 12.48 12.95 -18.97
N SER A 95 13.02 13.40 -20.10
CA SER A 95 12.52 14.58 -20.83
C SER A 95 11.11 14.37 -21.37
N THR A 96 10.80 13.17 -21.87
CA THR A 96 9.48 12.81 -22.39
C THR A 96 8.43 12.83 -21.29
N ARG A 97 8.68 12.15 -20.17
CA ARG A 97 7.75 12.10 -19.02
C ARG A 97 7.53 13.46 -18.37
N ARG A 98 8.60 14.25 -18.23
CA ARG A 98 8.53 15.64 -17.74
C ARG A 98 7.67 16.54 -18.64
N SER A 99 7.71 16.34 -19.96
CA SER A 99 6.91 17.11 -20.91
C SER A 99 5.42 16.77 -20.84
N THR A 100 5.08 15.51 -20.56
CA THR A 100 3.70 15.06 -20.30
C THR A 100 3.16 15.68 -19.01
N TYR A 101 3.99 15.78 -17.97
CA TYR A 101 3.65 16.44 -16.69
C TYR A 101 3.31 17.94 -16.85
N LYS A 102 4.05 18.67 -17.69
CA LYS A 102 3.79 20.11 -17.96
C LYS A 102 2.59 20.38 -18.88
N LYS A 103 2.08 19.37 -19.59
CA LYS A 103 1.01 19.51 -20.59
C LYS A 103 -0.40 19.20 -20.04
N ILE A 104 -0.59 19.24 -18.73
CA ILE A 104 -1.94 19.25 -18.14
C ILE A 104 -2.33 20.71 -17.82
N PRO A 105 -2.85 21.50 -18.78
CA PRO A 105 -3.70 22.63 -18.46
C PRO A 105 -5.11 22.13 -18.19
N ALA A 106 -5.68 22.57 -17.07
CA ALA A 106 -7.13 22.63 -16.90
C ALA A 106 -7.75 23.32 -18.12
N THR A 107 -8.62 22.65 -18.89
CA THR A 107 -9.83 23.18 -19.54
C THR A 107 -10.52 22.07 -20.34
N SER A 108 -11.80 21.92 -20.05
CA SER A 108 -12.85 21.24 -20.80
C SER A 108 -12.82 21.44 -22.31
N SER A 109 -13.04 20.36 -23.06
CA SER A 109 -13.62 20.45 -24.41
C SER A 109 -14.24 19.12 -24.81
N ALA A 110 -15.57 19.03 -24.65
CA ALA A 110 -16.43 18.33 -25.60
C ALA A 110 -17.29 19.38 -26.32
N PRO A 111 -17.69 19.16 -27.59
CA PRO A 111 -18.17 20.21 -28.47
C PRO A 111 -19.60 20.66 -28.16
N SER A 112 -19.85 21.91 -28.55
CA SER A 112 -21.08 22.69 -28.52
C SER A 112 -22.32 21.97 -29.05
N ASP A 113 -23.47 22.20 -28.40
CA ASP A 113 -24.66 22.74 -29.09
C ASP A 113 -25.77 23.25 -28.15
N VAL A 114 -26.33 24.41 -28.58
CA VAL A 114 -27.62 25.09 -28.30
C VAL A 114 -27.93 25.78 -26.95
N SER A 115 -28.68 26.88 -27.09
CA SER A 115 -28.79 28.10 -26.25
C SER A 115 -30.21 28.23 -25.62
N PRO A 116 -30.71 29.37 -25.07
CA PRO A 116 -31.02 29.55 -23.64
C PRO A 116 -32.50 29.86 -23.30
N SER A 117 -32.93 29.66 -22.03
CA SER A 117 -33.93 30.54 -21.38
C SER A 117 -34.05 30.37 -19.85
N SER A 118 -33.77 31.47 -19.14
CA SER A 118 -34.50 32.12 -18.03
C SER A 118 -35.09 31.37 -16.81
N SER A 119 -34.54 31.74 -15.65
CA SER A 119 -35.20 32.24 -14.41
C SER A 119 -35.40 31.35 -13.16
N ALA A 120 -35.02 31.98 -12.03
CA ALA A 120 -35.43 31.83 -10.63
C ALA A 120 -34.83 30.72 -9.73
N THR A 121 -33.78 31.15 -9.01
CA THR A 121 -33.56 31.06 -7.54
C THR A 121 -34.17 29.88 -6.77
N SER A 122 -33.31 28.98 -6.28
CA SER A 122 -33.45 28.45 -4.92
C SER A 122 -32.10 28.03 -4.34
N THR A 123 -31.86 28.57 -3.15
CA THR A 123 -30.75 28.37 -2.25
C THR A 123 -30.58 26.89 -1.91
N SER A 124 -29.47 26.27 -2.32
CA SER A 124 -28.91 25.13 -1.61
C SER A 124 -27.39 25.13 -1.77
N ASN A 125 -26.71 25.29 -0.64
CA ASN A 125 -25.27 25.18 -0.54
C ASN A 125 -24.82 23.82 -1.08
N PRO A 126 -23.89 23.73 -2.05
CA PRO A 126 -23.27 22.47 -2.36
C PRO A 126 -22.41 22.11 -1.15
N ILE A 127 -22.79 21.03 -0.48
CA ILE A 127 -21.93 20.30 0.46
C ILE A 127 -20.59 20.12 -0.25
N VAL A 128 -19.60 20.87 0.20
CA VAL A 128 -18.21 20.73 -0.22
C VAL A 128 -17.82 19.32 0.19
N GLN A 129 -17.94 18.36 -0.74
CA GLN A 129 -17.29 17.07 -0.64
C GLN A 129 -15.79 17.35 -0.67
N LYS A 130 -15.25 17.62 0.51
CA LYS A 130 -13.82 17.66 0.75
C LYS A 130 -13.34 16.25 0.43
N LYS A 131 -12.90 16.03 -0.81
CA LYS A 131 -12.15 14.84 -1.20
C LYS A 131 -10.92 14.83 -0.31
N ILE A 132 -10.99 14.10 0.80
CA ILE A 132 -9.85 13.86 1.66
C ILE A 132 -8.97 12.87 0.89
N THR A 133 -8.19 13.38 -0.06
CA THR A 133 -7.12 12.63 -0.70
C THR A 133 -6.05 12.40 0.35
N ARG A 134 -5.86 11.15 0.73
CA ARG A 134 -4.80 10.75 1.66
C ARG A 134 -3.45 11.19 1.09
N PRO A 135 -2.56 11.79 1.90
CA PRO A 135 -1.16 11.89 1.49
C PRO A 135 -0.64 10.47 1.28
N LYS A 136 -0.21 10.16 0.06
CA LYS A 136 0.41 8.88 -0.26
C LYS A 136 1.73 8.82 0.53
N LYS A 137 1.82 7.91 1.50
CA LYS A 137 3.08 7.64 2.19
C LYS A 137 4.12 7.23 1.14
N THR A 138 5.29 7.84 1.17
CA THR A 138 6.42 7.41 0.33
C THR A 138 6.79 5.96 0.64
N PHE A 139 7.52 5.30 -0.26
CA PHE A 139 7.96 3.92 -0.05
C PHE A 139 8.64 3.74 1.32
N LEU A 140 9.58 4.63 1.68
CA LEU A 140 10.29 4.57 2.96
C LEU A 140 9.37 4.81 4.16
N GLU A 141 8.42 5.74 4.06
CA GLU A 141 7.41 5.95 5.10
C GLU A 141 6.50 4.75 5.28
N ARG A 142 6.17 4.03 4.19
CA ARG A 142 5.45 2.76 4.27
C ARG A 142 6.31 1.73 4.99
N VAL A 143 7.57 1.54 4.61
CA VAL A 143 8.47 0.57 5.27
C VAL A 143 8.60 0.89 6.76
N ALA A 144 8.87 2.14 7.11
CA ALA A 144 8.96 2.59 8.51
C ALA A 144 7.63 2.44 9.27
N SER A 145 6.50 2.58 8.59
CA SER A 145 5.18 2.34 9.18
C SER A 145 4.92 0.85 9.44
N HIS A 146 5.31 -0.03 8.52
CA HIS A 146 5.14 -1.48 8.69
C HIS A 146 6.11 -2.02 9.75
N SER A 147 7.36 -1.55 9.78
CA SER A 147 8.33 -1.97 10.80
C SER A 147 7.83 -1.66 12.21
N ARG A 148 7.24 -0.48 12.42
CA ARG A 148 6.58 -0.12 13.69
C ARG A 148 5.32 -0.96 13.95
N ALA A 149 4.52 -1.24 12.91
CA ALA A 149 3.29 -2.02 13.07
C ALA A 149 3.55 -3.46 13.52
N VAL A 150 4.65 -4.08 13.08
CA VAL A 150 5.03 -5.45 13.49
C VAL A 150 5.32 -5.54 14.99
N LEU A 151 5.85 -4.48 15.61
CA LEU A 151 6.12 -4.46 17.05
C LEU A 151 4.86 -4.68 17.91
N ARG A 152 3.66 -4.44 17.36
CA ARG A 152 2.40 -4.73 18.04
C ARG A 152 2.24 -6.22 18.38
N TYR A 153 2.80 -7.12 17.58
CA TYR A 153 2.75 -8.55 17.89
C TYR A 153 3.49 -8.90 19.19
N GLU A 154 4.33 -8.01 19.71
CA GLU A 154 5.05 -8.17 20.98
C GLU A 154 4.25 -7.71 22.22
N GLU A 155 3.09 -7.07 22.03
CA GLU A 155 2.23 -6.62 23.13
C GLU A 155 1.65 -7.80 23.91
N LYS A 156 2.01 -7.91 25.19
CA LYS A 156 1.66 -9.07 26.04
C LYS A 156 0.16 -9.25 26.26
N GLU A 157 -0.59 -8.16 26.36
CA GLU A 157 -2.05 -8.22 26.52
C GLU A 157 -2.73 -8.77 25.27
N LEU A 158 -2.27 -8.38 24.07
CA LEU A 158 -2.79 -8.91 22.81
C LEU A 158 -2.39 -10.37 22.61
N GLN A 159 -1.14 -10.74 22.97
CA GLN A 159 -0.70 -12.14 22.97
C GLN A 159 -1.59 -12.98 23.91
N SER A 160 -1.90 -12.47 25.11
CA SER A 160 -2.76 -13.17 26.06
C SER A 160 -4.19 -13.36 25.52
N LYS A 161 -4.79 -12.33 24.92
CA LYS A 161 -6.11 -12.42 24.29
C LYS A 161 -6.11 -13.41 23.12
N ALA A 162 -5.07 -13.43 22.30
CA ALA A 162 -4.93 -14.40 21.21
C ALA A 162 -4.81 -15.83 21.75
N LEU A 163 -3.94 -16.05 22.75
CA LEU A 163 -3.75 -17.37 23.37
C LEU A 163 -5.01 -17.89 24.06
N ALA A 164 -5.87 -17.01 24.58
CA ALA A 164 -7.17 -17.42 25.14
C ALA A 164 -8.12 -18.01 24.08
N LEU A 165 -7.96 -17.65 22.81
CA LEU A 165 -8.78 -18.17 21.70
C LEU A 165 -8.16 -19.39 21.01
N ILE A 166 -6.83 -19.50 21.04
CA ILE A 166 -6.08 -20.55 20.35
C ILE A 166 -6.10 -21.85 21.19
N PRO A 167 -6.64 -22.97 20.68
CA PRO A 167 -6.71 -24.23 21.41
C PRO A 167 -5.36 -24.97 21.40
N LEU A 168 -4.35 -24.40 22.06
CA LEU A 168 -2.96 -24.87 21.97
C LEU A 168 -2.79 -26.32 22.49
N LYS A 169 -3.55 -26.70 23.53
CA LYS A 169 -3.51 -28.08 24.07
C LYS A 169 -3.96 -29.11 23.04
N ASP A 170 -5.00 -28.78 22.28
CA ASP A 170 -5.53 -29.67 21.25
C ASP A 170 -4.52 -29.86 20.13
N PHE A 171 -3.79 -28.80 19.76
CA PHE A 171 -2.71 -28.87 18.78
C PHE A 171 -1.55 -29.73 19.26
N GLN A 172 -1.14 -29.59 20.53
CA GLN A 172 -0.09 -30.43 21.10
C GLN A 172 -0.48 -31.92 21.06
N ILE A 173 -1.71 -32.25 21.47
CA ILE A 173 -2.21 -33.63 21.45
C ILE A 173 -2.28 -34.16 20.01
N ALA A 174 -2.78 -33.36 19.07
CA ALA A 174 -2.86 -33.76 17.65
C ALA A 174 -1.47 -33.94 17.03
N ALA A 175 -0.55 -33.03 17.30
CA ALA A 175 0.84 -33.09 16.86
C ALA A 175 1.56 -34.33 17.39
N GLU A 176 1.44 -34.64 18.69
CA GLU A 176 2.02 -35.87 19.27
C GLU A 176 1.46 -37.14 18.61
N ASN A 177 0.14 -37.17 18.37
CA ASN A 177 -0.49 -38.30 17.70
C ASN A 177 0.00 -38.46 16.26
N ASN A 178 0.19 -37.37 15.53
CA ASN A 178 0.74 -37.38 14.17
C ASN A 178 2.20 -37.79 14.15
N MET A 179 3.02 -37.33 15.11
CA MET A 179 4.40 -37.76 15.28
C MET A 179 4.51 -39.27 15.49
N ARG A 180 3.69 -39.83 16.41
CA ARG A 180 3.65 -41.27 16.66
C ARG A 180 3.24 -42.07 15.42
N LYS A 181 2.31 -41.55 14.60
CA LYS A 181 1.91 -42.20 13.34
C LYS A 181 3.06 -42.19 12.33
N LEU A 182 3.71 -41.04 12.15
CA LEU A 182 4.84 -40.88 11.23
C LEU A 182 5.99 -41.83 11.61
N GLN A 183 6.39 -41.85 12.88
CA GLN A 183 7.43 -42.76 13.38
C GLN A 183 7.09 -44.24 13.13
N LYS A 184 5.83 -44.64 13.29
CA LYS A 184 5.38 -46.00 12.98
C LYS A 184 5.50 -46.32 11.50
N SER A 185 5.09 -45.41 10.61
CA SER A 185 5.18 -45.56 9.16
C SER A 185 6.62 -45.62 8.65
N ILE A 186 7.52 -44.84 9.26
CA ILE A 186 8.96 -44.90 8.97
C ILE A 186 9.51 -46.26 9.39
N LYS A 187 9.21 -46.70 10.63
CA LYS A 187 9.70 -47.97 11.16
C LYS A 187 9.18 -49.18 10.41
N SER A 188 7.95 -49.13 9.89
CA SER A 188 7.37 -50.20 9.06
C SER A 188 7.87 -50.18 7.61
N GLY A 189 8.72 -49.21 7.23
CA GLY A 189 9.23 -49.04 5.86
C GLY A 189 8.17 -48.55 4.87
N LEU A 190 7.00 -48.10 5.35
CA LEU A 190 5.92 -47.61 4.50
C LEU A 190 6.23 -46.21 3.93
N THR A 191 7.00 -45.41 4.66
CA THR A 191 7.36 -44.03 4.28
C THR A 191 8.83 -43.77 4.57
N SER A 192 9.55 -43.17 3.62
CA SER A 192 10.95 -42.72 3.81
C SER A 192 11.04 -41.24 4.21
N GLU A 193 9.95 -40.68 4.75
CA GLU A 193 9.93 -39.28 5.21
C GLU A 193 10.83 -39.10 6.44
N LYS A 194 11.46 -37.92 6.53
CA LYS A 194 12.32 -37.58 7.67
C LYS A 194 11.46 -37.29 8.88
N GLU A 195 11.95 -37.67 10.06
CA GLU A 195 11.36 -37.25 11.33
C GLU A 195 11.35 -35.71 11.46
N VAL A 196 10.21 -35.16 11.84
CA VAL A 196 9.91 -33.72 11.92
C VAL A 196 9.83 -33.30 13.39
N ASP A 197 10.29 -32.08 13.69
CA ASP A 197 10.19 -31.53 15.05
C ASP A 197 8.73 -31.31 15.48
N ILE A 198 8.44 -31.50 16.76
CA ILE A 198 7.09 -31.35 17.30
C ILE A 198 6.55 -29.92 17.13
N GLN A 199 7.43 -28.91 17.14
CA GLN A 199 7.04 -27.51 16.90
C GLN A 199 6.47 -27.33 15.48
N GLU A 200 7.07 -27.98 14.47
CA GLU A 200 6.58 -27.93 13.10
C GLU A 200 5.20 -28.60 12.98
N LEU A 201 4.99 -29.72 13.67
CA LEU A 201 3.68 -30.38 13.72
C LEU A 201 2.62 -29.50 14.41
N ILE A 202 2.96 -28.81 15.51
CA ILE A 202 2.05 -27.85 16.17
C ILE A 202 1.73 -26.68 15.22
N LEU A 203 2.71 -26.18 14.47
CA LEU A 203 2.50 -25.14 13.47
C LEU A 203 1.52 -25.60 12.38
N MET A 204 1.63 -26.85 11.92
CA MET A 204 0.71 -27.42 10.93
C MET A 204 -0.73 -27.52 11.46
N GLU A 205 -0.91 -27.93 12.72
CA GLU A 205 -2.24 -27.95 13.36
C GLU A 205 -2.82 -26.53 13.49
N LEU A 206 -2.00 -25.55 13.88
CA LEU A 206 -2.39 -24.15 13.96
C LEU A 206 -2.87 -23.62 12.59
N LEU A 207 -2.12 -23.89 11.51
CA LEU A 207 -2.48 -23.45 10.16
C LEU A 207 -3.80 -24.09 9.69
N SER A 208 -3.97 -25.39 9.95
CA SER A 208 -5.19 -26.13 9.62
C SER A 208 -6.40 -25.56 10.36
N TRP A 209 -6.30 -25.40 11.69
CA TRP A 209 -7.36 -24.81 12.50
C TRP A 209 -7.69 -23.38 12.07
N PHE A 210 -6.66 -22.56 11.79
CA PHE A 210 -6.87 -21.18 11.38
C PHE A 210 -7.72 -21.11 10.11
N LYS A 211 -7.35 -21.91 9.10
CA LYS A 211 -8.01 -21.92 7.79
C LYS A 211 -9.42 -22.52 7.84
N ASN A 212 -9.61 -23.60 8.59
CA ASN A 212 -10.82 -24.42 8.50
C ASN A 212 -11.86 -24.09 9.60
N SER A 213 -11.43 -23.56 10.74
CA SER A 213 -12.27 -23.41 11.93
C SER A 213 -12.31 -22.00 12.50
N PHE A 214 -11.21 -21.26 12.46
CA PHE A 214 -11.15 -19.91 13.05
C PHE A 214 -11.51 -18.81 12.07
N PHE A 215 -10.95 -18.84 10.86
CA PHE A 215 -11.09 -17.78 9.87
C PHE A 215 -12.19 -18.10 8.85
N CYS A 216 -12.75 -17.07 8.23
CA CYS A 216 -13.60 -17.21 7.05
C CYS A 216 -13.26 -16.11 6.04
N TRP A 217 -13.18 -16.49 4.76
CA TRP A 217 -13.02 -15.52 3.69
C TRP A 217 -14.35 -14.80 3.45
N VAL A 218 -14.33 -13.46 3.42
CA VAL A 218 -15.52 -12.65 3.16
C VAL A 218 -15.29 -11.80 1.92
N ALA A 219 -15.98 -12.15 0.82
CA ALA A 219 -15.92 -11.38 -0.43
C ALA A 219 -16.88 -10.17 -0.40
N SER A 220 -18.11 -10.40 0.07
CA SER A 220 -19.05 -9.34 0.44
C SER A 220 -19.72 -9.74 1.74
N PRO A 221 -19.85 -8.85 2.73
CA PRO A 221 -20.61 -9.16 3.93
C PRO A 221 -22.09 -9.35 3.60
N GLN A 222 -22.78 -10.15 4.41
CA GLN A 222 -24.24 -10.25 4.34
C GLN A 222 -24.88 -9.01 4.96
N CYS A 223 -25.99 -8.56 4.40
CA CYS A 223 -26.79 -7.48 4.96
C CYS A 223 -27.23 -7.84 6.40
N VAL A 224 -27.07 -6.92 7.34
CA VAL A 224 -27.42 -7.16 8.75
C VAL A 224 -28.92 -7.43 8.89
N SER A 225 -29.75 -6.70 8.15
CA SER A 225 -31.21 -6.77 8.23
C SER A 225 -31.82 -7.93 7.45
N CYS A 226 -31.45 -8.10 6.17
CA CYS A 226 -32.09 -9.09 5.29
C CYS A 226 -31.23 -10.33 4.98
N LYS A 227 -29.99 -10.40 5.49
CA LYS A 227 -29.00 -11.46 5.22
C LYS A 227 -28.64 -11.68 3.75
N GLY A 228 -29.09 -10.81 2.85
CA GLY A 228 -28.79 -10.88 1.42
C GLY A 228 -27.39 -10.39 1.05
N THR A 229 -26.96 -10.72 -0.18
CA THR A 229 -25.65 -10.36 -0.77
C THR A 229 -25.50 -8.87 -1.03
N THR A 230 -24.42 -8.27 -0.52
CA THR A 230 -24.16 -6.84 -0.69
C THR A 230 -23.21 -6.55 -1.86
N LYS A 231 -23.21 -5.30 -2.33
CA LYS A 231 -22.34 -4.76 -3.38
C LYS A 231 -21.46 -3.67 -2.80
N PHE A 232 -20.16 -3.74 -3.07
CA PHE A 232 -19.20 -2.74 -2.63
C PHE A 232 -19.48 -1.38 -3.29
N ILE A 233 -19.42 -0.30 -2.52
CA ILE A 233 -19.68 1.07 -3.01
C ILE A 233 -18.55 2.07 -2.78
N GLY A 234 -17.54 1.71 -1.99
CA GLY A 234 -16.39 2.57 -1.73
C GLY A 234 -15.85 2.40 -0.31
N HIS A 235 -14.90 3.25 0.05
CA HIS A 235 -14.34 3.29 1.40
C HIS A 235 -14.76 4.57 2.12
N ASP A 236 -15.08 4.44 3.40
CA ASP A 236 -15.18 5.54 4.34
C ASP A 236 -13.92 5.62 5.20
N TYR A 237 -13.43 6.84 5.36
CA TYR A 237 -12.21 7.17 6.12
C TYR A 237 -12.50 8.11 7.28
N SER A 238 -13.76 8.53 7.47
CA SER A 238 -14.19 9.45 8.52
C SER A 238 -14.48 8.74 9.85
N TYR A 239 -14.57 7.41 9.83
CA TYR A 239 -14.94 6.61 10.99
C TYR A 239 -13.73 6.30 11.88
N ALA A 240 -13.59 7.04 12.97
CA ALA A 240 -12.83 6.64 14.14
C ALA A 240 -13.84 6.25 15.22
N ALA A 241 -14.20 4.97 15.33
CA ALA A 241 -14.91 4.49 16.51
C ALA A 241 -14.02 4.72 17.73
N GLU A 242 -14.58 5.37 18.76
CA GLU A 242 -13.92 5.48 20.06
C GLU A 242 -13.60 4.07 20.58
N GLY A 243 -12.31 3.80 20.78
CA GLY A 243 -11.80 2.50 21.23
C GLY A 243 -11.18 1.60 20.15
N GLU A 244 -11.33 1.89 18.86
CA GLU A 244 -10.73 1.11 17.77
C GLU A 244 -9.56 1.84 17.11
N VAL A 245 -8.42 1.88 17.81
CA VAL A 245 -7.19 2.62 17.42
C VAL A 245 -6.53 2.10 16.13
N TYR A 246 -7.00 0.97 15.58
CA TYR A 246 -6.31 0.25 14.51
C TYR A 246 -7.01 0.26 13.17
N ARG A 247 -8.18 0.91 13.09
CA ARG A 247 -8.93 0.99 11.83
C ARG A 247 -8.57 2.26 11.08
N THR A 248 -8.01 2.08 9.89
CA THR A 248 -7.64 3.19 9.01
C THR A 248 -8.62 3.37 7.85
N GLU A 249 -9.44 2.35 7.53
CA GLU A 249 -10.34 2.31 6.38
C GLU A 249 -11.55 1.41 6.67
N VAL A 250 -12.75 1.84 6.31
CA VAL A 250 -14.00 1.06 6.39
C VAL A 250 -14.51 0.85 4.97
N SER A 251 -14.76 -0.40 4.58
CA SER A 251 -15.41 -0.69 3.29
C SER A 251 -16.92 -0.56 3.42
N LEU A 252 -17.54 0.24 2.57
CA LEU A 252 -18.98 0.45 2.50
C LEU A 252 -19.61 -0.49 1.48
N PHE A 253 -20.75 -1.07 1.85
CA PHE A 253 -21.52 -1.97 0.99
C PHE A 253 -23.01 -1.59 0.99
N LEU A 254 -23.66 -1.65 -0.18
CA LEU A 254 -25.10 -1.49 -0.37
C LEU A 254 -25.77 -2.80 -0.74
N PHE A 255 -27.05 -2.91 -0.45
CA PHE A 255 -27.88 -4.03 -0.90
C PHE A 255 -28.94 -3.54 -1.88
N SER A 256 -29.20 -4.30 -2.96
CA SER A 256 -30.05 -3.83 -4.06
C SER A 256 -31.56 -3.82 -3.77
N ASN A 257 -32.05 -4.53 -2.73
CA ASN A 257 -33.50 -4.74 -2.51
C ASN A 257 -33.94 -4.70 -1.03
N CYS A 258 -33.28 -3.95 -0.15
CA CYS A 258 -33.71 -3.86 1.25
C CYS A 258 -34.77 -2.77 1.33
N GLY A 259 -36.02 -3.13 1.04
CA GLY A 259 -37.16 -2.22 1.11
C GLY A 259 -37.47 -1.84 2.55
N LEU A 260 -36.82 -0.80 3.07
CA LEU A 260 -37.47 0.05 4.06
C LEU A 260 -38.30 1.06 3.26
N LEU A 261 -39.59 0.74 3.11
CA LEU A 261 -40.60 1.67 2.62
C LEU A 261 -40.61 2.90 3.54
N GLY A 262 -40.06 4.01 3.05
CA GLY A 262 -40.11 5.30 3.75
C GLY A 262 -38.88 6.18 3.51
N GLY A 263 -38.80 6.80 2.33
CA GLY A 263 -37.95 7.96 2.06
C GLY A 263 -36.49 7.63 1.69
N ASP A 264 -36.07 8.16 0.54
CA ASP A 264 -34.74 8.13 -0.08
C ASP A 264 -33.53 8.26 0.88
N THR A 265 -33.23 7.20 1.62
CA THR A 265 -32.01 7.05 2.40
C THR A 265 -31.53 5.61 2.29
N VAL A 266 -30.67 5.38 1.29
CA VAL A 266 -29.88 4.16 1.18
C VAL A 266 -28.95 4.11 2.39
N SER A 267 -29.36 3.41 3.45
CA SER A 267 -28.58 3.34 4.68
C SER A 267 -27.31 2.50 4.44
N PRO A 268 -26.10 3.07 4.56
CA PRO A 268 -24.87 2.32 4.35
C PRO A 268 -24.72 1.27 5.45
N CYS A 269 -24.67 -0.02 5.08
CA CYS A 269 -24.29 -1.06 6.03
C CYS A 269 -22.78 -0.94 6.25
N MET A 270 -22.40 -0.38 7.40
CA MET A 270 -21.01 -0.27 7.83
C MET A 270 -20.52 -1.66 8.25
N TRP A 271 -19.46 -2.16 7.60
CA TRP A 271 -18.91 -3.47 7.94
C TRP A 271 -17.50 -3.37 8.50
N ILE A 272 -17.32 -4.05 9.62
CA ILE A 272 -16.09 -4.11 10.39
C ILE A 272 -15.48 -5.51 10.18
N PRO A 273 -14.29 -5.63 9.60
CA PRO A 273 -13.61 -6.91 9.50
C PRO A 273 -13.06 -7.31 10.87
N ILE A 274 -13.87 -7.99 11.69
CA ILE A 274 -13.38 -8.83 12.79
C ILE A 274 -13.49 -10.27 12.31
N PHE A 275 -12.36 -10.82 11.87
CA PHE A 275 -12.30 -12.18 11.33
C PHE A 275 -12.08 -13.18 12.46
N SER A 276 -13.18 -13.60 13.08
CA SER A 276 -13.23 -14.84 13.85
C SER A 276 -14.61 -15.48 13.70
N ARG A 277 -14.66 -16.78 13.38
CA ARG A 277 -15.88 -17.60 13.42
C ARG A 277 -16.46 -17.69 14.83
N ASN A 278 -15.65 -17.46 15.87
CA ASN A 278 -16.11 -17.30 17.24
C ASN A 278 -16.26 -15.80 17.56
N THR A 279 -17.24 -15.16 16.93
CA THR A 279 -17.77 -13.92 17.48
C THR A 279 -18.47 -14.26 18.80
N LEU A 280 -17.85 -13.82 19.90
CA LEU A 280 -18.55 -13.61 21.17
C LEU A 280 -19.90 -12.93 20.87
N PRO A 281 -21.01 -13.35 21.51
CA PRO A 281 -22.31 -12.78 21.21
C PRO A 281 -22.27 -11.27 21.42
N ALA A 282 -22.75 -10.55 20.41
CA ALA A 282 -23.09 -9.14 20.52
C ALA A 282 -24.07 -8.96 21.69
N SER A 283 -23.56 -8.51 22.83
CA SER A 283 -24.35 -8.13 24.00
C SER A 283 -23.55 -7.17 24.85
N SER A 284 -23.51 -5.91 24.45
CA SER A 284 -23.38 -4.79 25.36
C SER A 284 -24.29 -3.67 24.87
N LYS A 285 -25.58 -3.86 25.17
CA LYS A 285 -26.53 -2.77 25.41
C LYS A 285 -25.94 -1.89 26.52
N LEU A 286 -25.76 -0.61 26.24
CA LEU A 286 -25.85 0.50 27.19
C LEU A 286 -26.75 1.49 26.43
N MET A 287 -28.08 1.53 26.55
CA MET A 287 -28.92 1.70 27.74
C MET A 287 -28.28 2.70 28.71
N TYR A 288 -28.48 3.98 28.42
CA TYR A 288 -28.53 5.02 29.43
C TYR A 288 -29.99 5.46 29.56
N GLU A 289 -30.66 4.96 30.60
CA GLU A 289 -31.74 5.64 31.30
C GLU A 289 -31.12 6.16 32.60
N GLU A 290 -30.95 7.47 32.70
CA GLU A 290 -31.58 8.41 33.66
C GLU A 290 -31.07 9.83 33.38
#